data_AF-A0A251PBQ8-F1
#
_entry.id   AF-A0A251PBQ8-F1
#
_cell.length_a   1.000
_cell.length_b   1.000
_cell.length_c   1.000
_cell.angle_alpha   90.00
_cell.angle_beta   90.00
_cell.angle_gamma   90.00
#
_symmetry.space_group_name_H-M   'P 1'
#
loop_
_entity.id
_entity.type
_entity.pdbx_description
1 polymer ?
#
loop_
_entity_poly.entity_id
_entity_poly.type
_entity_poly.pdbx_seq_one_letter_code
_entity_poly.pdbx_strand_id
1 'polypeptide(L)'
;MYKDGQSPIRVTTGKNSYTWTKNKFVRPCYVKLSVVCILHCREIHEANARHDATGRLMMFDPETKQVRVLLRGLSLAFGTASMDGSFVLVSEYAGKRIQKSWLTGPKANTSEIILDFGHHPVDINRSVSGDFWVAVNRETRLINHRGKLIVPNALLIDSDGAVLDEIILLDQYGNLSITQVEEVAGAL
;
A
#
# COMPACT_ATOMS: atom_id res chain seq x y z
N MET A 1 -11.03 -13.48 12.61
CA MET A 1 -12.27 -14.08 12.04
C MET A 1 -12.66 -13.29 10.82
N TYR A 2 -12.91 -13.95 9.69
CA TYR A 2 -13.39 -13.30 8.46
C TYR A 2 -14.89 -13.05 8.59
N LYS A 3 -15.36 -11.80 8.39
CA LYS A 3 -16.79 -11.48 8.51
C LYS A 3 -17.54 -11.98 7.28
N ASP A 4 -18.73 -12.55 7.45
CA ASP A 4 -19.58 -12.90 6.31
C ASP A 4 -19.94 -11.63 5.51
N GLY A 5 -19.77 -11.69 4.19
CA GLY A 5 -19.97 -10.56 3.26
C GLY A 5 -18.72 -9.76 2.90
N GLN A 6 -17.58 -10.03 3.54
CA GLN A 6 -16.31 -9.36 3.22
C GLN A 6 -15.69 -9.97 1.94
N SER A 7 -15.06 -9.14 1.08
CA SER A 7 -14.39 -9.61 -0.15
C SER A 7 -13.10 -10.38 0.15
N PRO A 8 -12.85 -11.53 -0.52
CA PRO A 8 -11.68 -12.36 -0.23
C PRO A 8 -10.39 -11.61 -0.50
N ILE A 9 -9.47 -11.67 0.45
CA ILE A 9 -8.16 -11.02 0.34
C ILE A 9 -7.02 -12.03 0.39
N ARG A 10 -5.93 -11.69 -0.27
CA ARG A 10 -4.63 -12.35 -0.14
C ARG A 10 -3.70 -11.43 0.63
N VAL A 11 -2.98 -12.01 1.58
CA VAL A 11 -2.00 -11.30 2.41
C VAL A 11 -0.62 -11.91 2.17
N THR A 12 0.37 -11.07 1.94
CA THR A 12 1.77 -11.49 1.78
C THR A 12 2.59 -11.05 2.99
N THR A 13 3.44 -11.95 3.48
CA THR A 13 4.43 -11.72 4.53
C THR A 13 5.81 -12.12 4.01
N GLY A 14 6.72 -11.17 3.79
CA GLY A 14 8.06 -11.48 3.28
C GLY A 14 8.03 -12.27 1.96
N LYS A 15 8.56 -13.50 1.96
CA LYS A 15 8.59 -14.38 0.77
C LYS A 15 7.34 -15.26 0.57
N ASN A 16 6.39 -15.23 1.50
CA ASN A 16 5.24 -16.13 1.49
C ASN A 16 3.95 -15.34 1.26
N SER A 17 3.10 -15.84 0.36
CA SER A 17 1.77 -15.29 0.11
C SER A 17 0.70 -16.29 0.55
N TYR A 18 -0.30 -15.81 1.30
CA TYR A 18 -1.39 -16.61 1.84
C TYR A 18 -2.72 -16.07 1.31
N THR A 19 -3.53 -16.93 0.68
CA THR A 19 -4.82 -16.56 0.08
C THR A 19 -5.96 -16.98 0.98
N TRP A 20 -6.90 -16.07 1.26
CA TRP A 20 -8.14 -16.40 1.96
C TRP A 20 -9.31 -16.33 0.99
N THR A 21 -9.90 -17.49 0.66
CA THR A 21 -11.11 -17.62 -0.17
C THR A 21 -12.04 -18.67 0.40
N LYS A 22 -13.35 -18.55 0.13
CA LYS A 22 -14.27 -19.71 0.13
C LYS A 22 -14.07 -20.44 -1.21
N ASN A 23 -13.07 -21.30 -1.31
CA ASN A 23 -12.77 -22.23 -2.43
C ASN A 23 -12.37 -21.66 -3.83
N LYS A 24 -11.28 -22.24 -4.35
CA LYS A 24 -10.78 -22.31 -5.75
C LYS A 24 -10.33 -21.02 -6.48
N PHE A 25 -9.46 -21.27 -7.45
CA PHE A 25 -8.48 -20.38 -8.10
C PHE A 25 -8.96 -19.93 -9.49
N VAL A 26 -8.83 -18.64 -9.84
CA VAL A 26 -8.77 -18.14 -11.24
C VAL A 26 -7.95 -16.83 -11.31
N ARG A 27 -7.12 -16.66 -12.36
CA ARG A 27 -6.73 -15.34 -12.92
C ARG A 27 -6.57 -15.46 -14.45
N PRO A 28 -6.89 -14.41 -15.23
CA PRO A 28 -5.82 -13.76 -16.01
C PRO A 28 -5.90 -12.21 -16.10
N CYS A 29 -4.72 -11.60 -16.27
CA CYS A 29 -4.25 -10.32 -16.91
C CYS A 29 -5.13 -9.03 -16.92
N TYR A 30 -4.63 -7.78 -16.91
CA TYR A 30 -3.79 -7.11 -17.93
C TYR A 30 -3.41 -5.64 -17.59
N VAL A 31 -2.36 -5.15 -18.30
CA VAL A 31 -1.86 -3.78 -18.60
C VAL A 31 -1.50 -2.81 -17.44
N LYS A 32 -0.20 -2.53 -17.28
CA LYS A 32 0.35 -1.53 -16.34
C LYS A 32 0.95 -0.36 -17.12
N LEU A 33 0.36 0.83 -17.01
CA LEU A 33 1.15 2.07 -17.03
C LEU A 33 2.21 1.90 -15.95
N SER A 34 3.49 1.93 -16.31
CA SER A 34 4.59 1.65 -15.38
C SER A 34 4.83 2.86 -14.50
N VAL A 35 3.98 3.06 -13.49
CA VAL A 35 4.30 3.91 -12.35
C VAL A 35 5.26 3.13 -11.46
N VAL A 36 6.46 3.68 -11.27
CA VAL A 36 7.52 3.03 -10.49
C VAL A 36 7.92 3.99 -9.39
N CYS A 37 7.80 3.51 -8.15
CA CYS A 37 8.50 4.14 -7.04
C CYS A 37 9.91 3.56 -6.97
N ILE A 38 10.93 4.42 -6.96
CA ILE A 38 12.30 4.00 -6.69
C ILE A 38 12.71 4.53 -5.33
N LEU A 39 12.87 3.60 -4.39
CA LEU A 39 13.60 3.83 -3.17
C LEU A 39 15.08 3.52 -3.42
N HIS A 40 15.97 4.45 -3.06
CA HIS A 40 17.41 4.25 -3.13
C HIS A 40 17.97 3.82 -1.77
N CYS A 41 17.45 2.72 -1.20
CA CYS A 41 18.02 2.20 0.03
C CYS A 41 17.94 0.67 0.11
N ARG A 42 19.06 0.03 0.45
CA ARG A 42 19.18 -1.44 0.54
C ARG A 42 18.59 -2.01 1.84
N GLU A 43 18.34 -1.17 2.85
CA GLU A 43 17.77 -1.61 4.14
C GLU A 43 16.71 -0.63 4.68
N ILE A 44 15.46 -1.10 4.80
CA ILE A 44 14.30 -0.32 5.26
C ILE A 44 14.48 0.20 6.69
N HIS A 45 15.04 -0.62 7.59
CA HIS A 45 15.21 -0.25 9.00
C HIS A 45 16.21 0.90 9.18
N GLU A 46 17.35 0.85 8.48
CA GLU A 46 18.34 1.92 8.52
C GLU A 46 17.82 3.21 7.88
N ALA A 47 17.15 3.08 6.73
CA ALA A 47 16.53 4.21 6.06
C ALA A 47 15.48 4.90 6.94
N ASN A 48 14.67 4.12 7.66
CA ASN A 48 13.68 4.66 8.58
C ASN A 48 14.36 5.36 9.77
N ALA A 49 15.41 4.78 10.34
CA ALA A 49 16.20 5.39 11.42
C ALA A 49 16.88 6.70 10.99
N ARG A 50 17.21 6.85 9.70
CA ARG A 50 17.81 8.06 9.13
C ARG A 50 16.79 9.06 8.59
N HIS A 51 15.49 8.77 8.71
CA HIS A 51 14.42 9.57 8.11
C HIS A 51 14.64 9.82 6.61
N ASP A 52 14.99 8.76 5.86
CA ASP A 52 15.24 8.85 4.42
C ASP A 52 13.99 9.31 3.66
N ALA A 53 14.11 10.47 3.02
CA ALA A 53 13.09 11.10 2.19
C ALA A 53 13.56 11.26 0.73
N THR A 54 14.45 10.39 0.23
CA THR A 54 14.95 10.45 -1.15
C THR A 54 14.02 9.82 -2.19
N GLY A 55 12.89 9.24 -1.75
CA GLY A 55 11.93 8.56 -2.60
C GLY A 55 11.34 9.47 -3.68
N ARG A 56 11.08 8.86 -4.84
CA ARG A 56 10.47 9.53 -6.00
C ARG A 56 9.33 8.71 -6.56
N LEU A 57 8.24 9.38 -6.90
CA LEU A 57 7.16 8.83 -7.72
C LEU A 57 7.43 9.19 -9.17
N MET A 58 7.53 8.18 -10.04
CA MET A 58 7.82 8.38 -11.45
C MET A 58 6.78 7.69 -12.33
N MET A 59 6.48 8.34 -13.44
CA MET A 59 5.62 7.83 -14.49
C MET A 59 6.46 7.56 -15.73
N PHE A 60 6.36 6.35 -16.27
CA PHE A 60 6.96 5.98 -17.54
C PHE A 60 5.88 5.91 -18.62
N ASP A 61 6.13 6.61 -19.71
CA ASP A 61 5.34 6.55 -20.93
C ASP A 61 5.97 5.52 -21.88
N PRO A 62 5.28 4.39 -22.16
CA PRO A 62 5.82 3.34 -23.02
C PRO A 62 5.89 3.73 -24.50
N GLU A 63 5.08 4.67 -24.96
CA GLU A 63 5.07 5.12 -26.36
C GLU A 63 6.28 6.01 -26.64
N THR A 64 6.51 7.01 -25.78
CA THR A 64 7.61 7.96 -25.93
C THR A 64 8.91 7.49 -25.26
N LYS A 65 8.85 6.42 -24.45
CA LYS A 65 9.92 5.92 -23.59
C LYS A 65 10.46 6.96 -22.60
N GLN A 66 9.66 7.98 -22.28
CA GLN A 66 10.06 9.04 -21.36
C GLN A 66 9.68 8.71 -19.92
N VAL A 67 10.52 9.12 -18.98
CA VAL A 67 10.25 9.07 -17.54
C VAL A 67 10.03 10.50 -17.05
N ARG A 68 8.92 10.71 -16.33
CA ARG A 68 8.61 11.98 -15.67
C ARG A 68 8.55 11.76 -14.17
N VAL A 69 9.14 12.68 -13.40
CA VAL A 69 9.05 12.66 -11.94
C VAL A 69 7.79 13.41 -11.54
N LEU A 70 6.86 12.72 -10.87
CA LEU A 70 5.61 13.30 -10.37
C LEU A 70 5.79 13.91 -8.99
N LEU A 71 6.49 13.19 -8.09
CA LEU A 71 6.79 13.65 -6.73
C LEU A 71 8.22 13.30 -6.33
N ARG A 72 8.78 14.13 -5.45
CA ARG A 72 10.11 13.98 -4.83
C ARG A 72 9.96 14.18 -3.33
N GLY A 73 10.95 13.74 -2.56
CA GLY A 73 10.93 13.95 -1.12
C GLY A 73 10.09 12.91 -0.37
N LEU A 74 9.78 11.76 -1.00
CA LEU A 74 8.91 10.76 -0.39
C LEU A 74 9.67 9.97 0.68
N SER A 75 9.09 9.91 1.86
CA SER A 75 9.64 9.30 3.07
C SER A 75 9.44 7.79 3.07
N LEU A 76 10.44 7.07 2.58
CA LEU A 76 10.36 5.64 2.31
C LEU A 76 9.10 5.25 1.54
N ALA A 77 8.98 5.63 0.27
CA ALA A 77 7.84 5.22 -0.53
C ALA A 77 7.88 3.72 -0.88
N PHE A 78 6.75 3.03 -0.74
CA PHE A 78 6.64 1.57 -0.88
C PHE A 78 5.74 1.17 -2.07
N GLY A 79 4.45 1.44 -1.95
CA GLY A 79 3.42 0.98 -2.88
C GLY A 79 2.82 2.13 -3.67
N THR A 80 2.27 1.80 -4.85
CA THR A 80 1.55 2.76 -5.69
C THR A 80 0.33 2.13 -6.30
N ALA A 81 -0.79 2.85 -6.32
CA ALA A 81 -2.03 2.42 -6.97
C ALA A 81 -2.70 3.58 -7.73
N SER A 82 -3.48 3.26 -8.76
CA SER A 82 -4.30 4.21 -9.50
C SER A 82 -5.62 3.53 -9.87
N MET A 83 -6.69 4.32 -9.99
CA MET A 83 -8.00 3.80 -10.41
C MET A 83 -8.13 3.83 -11.94
N ASP A 84 -8.05 5.03 -12.52
CA ASP A 84 -8.43 5.34 -13.90
C ASP A 84 -7.37 6.20 -14.64
N GLY A 85 -6.22 6.45 -14.01
CA GLY A 85 -5.19 7.34 -14.54
C GLY A 85 -5.42 8.83 -14.29
N SER A 86 -6.46 9.23 -13.55
CA SER A 86 -6.66 10.63 -13.12
C SER A 86 -5.77 11.04 -11.95
N PHE A 87 -5.40 10.09 -11.10
CA PHE A 87 -4.47 10.26 -9.99
C PHE A 87 -3.68 8.97 -9.71
N VAL A 88 -2.64 9.10 -8.89
CA VAL A 88 -1.86 7.99 -8.34
C VAL A 88 -1.74 8.18 -6.83
N LEU A 89 -1.98 7.12 -6.07
CA LEU A 89 -1.69 7.04 -4.64
C LEU A 89 -0.29 6.47 -4.43
N VAL A 90 0.42 6.98 -3.43
CA VAL A 90 1.69 6.44 -2.96
C VAL A 90 1.68 6.32 -1.44
N SER A 91 2.13 5.19 -0.92
CA SER A 91 2.32 4.97 0.52
C SER A 91 3.74 5.33 0.92
N GLU A 92 3.86 6.06 2.02
CA GLU A 92 5.13 6.43 2.62
C GLU A 92 5.27 5.73 3.97
N TYR A 93 6.17 4.74 4.05
CA TYR A 93 6.37 3.92 5.25
C TYR A 93 6.89 4.76 6.42
N ALA A 94 7.94 5.57 6.21
CA ALA A 94 8.48 6.44 7.24
C ALA A 94 7.61 7.69 7.43
N GLY A 95 6.99 8.16 6.35
CA GLY A 95 6.06 9.29 6.37
C GLY A 95 4.71 8.96 7.01
N LYS A 96 4.40 7.67 7.22
CA LYS A 96 3.19 7.15 7.86
C LYS A 96 1.88 7.60 7.22
N ARG A 97 1.89 7.80 5.90
CA ARG A 97 0.80 8.46 5.18
C ARG A 97 0.59 7.90 3.77
N ILE A 98 -0.59 8.17 3.21
CA ILE A 98 -0.88 8.06 1.78
C ILE A 98 -0.92 9.46 1.18
N GLN A 99 -0.16 9.65 0.11
CA GLN A 99 -0.19 10.86 -0.70
C GLN A 99 -0.85 10.57 -2.06
N LYS A 100 -1.79 11.43 -2.47
CA LYS A 100 -2.42 11.42 -3.79
C LYS A 100 -1.72 12.43 -4.69
N SER A 101 -1.28 12.00 -5.87
CA SER A 101 -0.74 12.84 -6.94
C SER A 101 -1.74 12.90 -8.09
N TRP A 102 -2.24 14.07 -8.43
CA TRP A 102 -3.17 14.29 -9.52
C TRP A 102 -2.44 14.32 -10.86
N LEU A 103 -2.89 13.50 -11.82
CA LEU A 103 -2.34 13.42 -13.18
C LEU A 103 -3.13 14.26 -14.18
N THR A 104 -4.46 14.32 -14.01
CA THR A 104 -5.37 15.04 -14.91
C THR A 104 -6.37 15.89 -14.11
N GLY A 105 -7.22 16.64 -14.83
CA GLY A 105 -8.25 17.47 -14.22
C GLY A 105 -7.75 18.80 -13.63
N PRO A 106 -8.61 19.54 -12.90
CA PRO A 106 -8.30 20.87 -12.39
C PRO A 106 -7.13 20.92 -11.40
N LYS A 107 -6.84 19.79 -10.74
CA LYS A 107 -5.74 19.63 -9.78
C LYS A 107 -4.49 19.00 -10.40
N ALA A 108 -4.43 18.80 -11.73
CA ALA A 108 -3.30 18.14 -12.39
C ALA A 108 -1.94 18.72 -11.97
N ASN A 109 -0.95 17.82 -11.77
CA ASN A 109 0.40 18.14 -11.29
C ASN A 109 0.47 18.67 -9.85
N THR A 110 -0.59 18.54 -9.07
CA THR A 110 -0.58 18.80 -7.62
C THR A 110 -0.62 17.49 -6.84
N SER A 111 -0.35 17.59 -5.53
CA SER A 111 -0.51 16.45 -4.63
C SER A 111 -1.04 16.87 -3.27
N GLU A 112 -1.62 15.92 -2.56
CA GLU A 112 -2.14 16.12 -1.22
C GLU A 112 -2.01 14.84 -0.39
N ILE A 113 -1.92 15.00 0.93
CA ILE A 113 -1.99 13.88 1.86
C ILE A 113 -3.47 13.58 2.07
N ILE A 114 -3.89 12.35 1.78
CA ILE A 114 -5.29 11.93 1.95
C ILE A 114 -5.52 11.15 3.23
N LEU A 115 -4.46 10.53 3.77
CA LEU A 115 -4.56 9.74 4.99
C LEU A 115 -3.22 9.70 5.74
N ASP A 116 -3.25 9.91 7.05
CA ASP A 116 -2.14 9.72 7.99
C ASP A 116 -2.53 8.66 9.01
N PHE A 117 -1.71 7.62 9.15
CA PHE A 117 -2.02 6.45 9.96
C PHE A 117 -1.41 6.50 11.37
N GLY A 118 -0.43 7.36 11.62
CA GLY A 118 0.47 7.24 12.78
C GLY A 118 1.30 5.93 12.82
N HIS A 119 1.09 5.04 11.84
CA HIS A 119 1.65 3.70 11.69
C HIS A 119 2.22 3.53 10.27
N HIS A 120 2.82 2.38 9.99
CA HIS A 120 3.63 2.21 8.80
C HIS A 120 2.86 1.51 7.67
N PRO A 121 2.33 2.24 6.67
CA PRO A 121 1.76 1.64 5.48
C PRO A 121 2.89 1.05 4.62
N VAL A 122 2.60 -0.07 3.97
CA VAL A 122 3.48 -0.72 2.99
C VAL A 122 2.80 -0.69 1.63
N ASP A 123 2.46 -1.81 1.01
CA ASP A 123 1.86 -1.78 -0.32
C ASP A 123 0.38 -1.34 -0.35
N ILE A 124 -0.05 -0.79 -1.49
CA ILE A 124 -1.43 -0.36 -1.79
C ILE A 124 -1.89 -1.06 -3.06
N ASN A 125 -3.05 -1.72 -3.02
CA ASN A 125 -3.61 -2.43 -4.17
C ASN A 125 -5.07 -2.03 -4.40
N ARG A 126 -5.44 -1.84 -5.66
CA ARG A 126 -6.81 -1.53 -6.04
C ARG A 126 -7.71 -2.74 -5.79
N SER A 127 -8.89 -2.50 -5.23
CA SER A 127 -9.99 -3.47 -5.13
C SER A 127 -10.69 -3.62 -6.49
N VAL A 128 -11.61 -4.57 -6.58
CA VAL A 128 -12.50 -4.74 -7.72
C VAL A 128 -13.54 -3.62 -7.80
N SER A 129 -13.98 -3.08 -6.64
CA SER A 129 -14.91 -1.94 -6.56
C SER A 129 -14.28 -0.61 -6.95
N GLY A 130 -12.94 -0.52 -6.98
CA GLY A 130 -12.19 0.69 -7.28
C GLY A 130 -11.56 1.37 -6.06
N ASP A 131 -11.94 0.95 -4.86
CA ASP A 131 -11.29 1.32 -3.59
C ASP A 131 -9.87 0.74 -3.49
N PHE A 132 -9.19 0.94 -2.34
CA PHE A 132 -7.80 0.57 -2.17
C PHE A 132 -7.55 -0.20 -0.88
N TRP A 133 -7.03 -1.41 -0.99
CA TRP A 133 -6.48 -2.16 0.13
C TRP A 133 -5.07 -1.67 0.44
N VAL A 134 -4.83 -1.33 1.70
CA VAL A 134 -3.53 -0.91 2.23
C VAL A 134 -3.11 -1.90 3.30
N ALA A 135 -1.91 -2.47 3.15
CA ALA A 135 -1.27 -3.21 4.21
C ALA A 135 -0.61 -2.23 5.20
N VAL A 136 -0.92 -2.33 6.48
CA VAL A 136 -0.41 -1.45 7.53
C VAL A 136 0.17 -2.26 8.67
N ASN A 137 1.38 -1.91 9.10
CA ASN A 137 2.02 -2.50 10.27
C ASN A 137 1.98 -1.50 11.43
N ARG A 138 1.13 -1.76 12.42
CA ARG A 138 1.03 -0.93 13.62
C ARG A 138 2.05 -1.39 14.64
N GLU A 139 3.04 -0.54 14.86
CA GLU A 139 4.19 -0.88 15.69
C GLU A 139 4.06 -0.24 17.06
N THR A 140 4.11 -1.06 18.11
CA THR A 140 4.10 -0.62 19.51
C THR A 140 5.39 -1.07 20.19
N ARG A 141 6.09 -0.13 20.83
CA ARG A 141 7.24 -0.47 21.70
C ARG A 141 6.71 -1.06 23.00
N LEU A 142 7.13 -2.28 23.31
CA LEU A 142 6.82 -2.89 24.60
C LEU A 142 7.74 -2.29 25.66
N ILE A 143 7.16 -1.68 26.68
CA ILE A 143 7.87 -0.86 27.68
C ILE A 143 8.91 -1.70 28.46
N ASN A 144 8.68 -3.01 28.63
CA ASN A 144 9.45 -3.89 29.51
C ASN A 144 10.17 -5.06 28.81
N HIS A 145 10.02 -5.21 27.51
CA HIS A 145 10.71 -6.25 26.73
C HIS A 145 11.42 -5.54 25.58
N ARG A 146 12.70 -5.83 25.33
CA ARG A 146 13.50 -5.31 24.20
C ARG A 146 12.96 -5.83 22.85
N GLY A 147 11.67 -5.67 22.61
CA GLY A 147 10.89 -6.26 21.55
C GLY A 147 9.82 -5.29 21.09
N LYS A 148 9.40 -5.49 19.85
CA LYS A 148 8.44 -4.67 19.14
C LYS A 148 7.23 -5.54 18.88
N LEU A 149 6.05 -5.06 19.26
CA LEU A 149 4.79 -5.67 18.84
C LEU A 149 4.36 -5.00 17.53
N ILE A 150 4.13 -5.83 16.53
CA ILE A 150 3.57 -5.49 15.23
C ILE A 150 2.17 -6.09 15.22
N VAL A 151 1.19 -5.22 15.09
CA VAL A 151 -0.19 -5.59 14.80
C VAL A 151 -0.37 -5.36 13.30
N PRO A 152 -0.44 -6.43 12.48
CA PRO A 152 -0.69 -6.30 11.05
C PRO A 152 -2.17 -6.01 10.80
N ASN A 153 -2.45 -5.06 9.90
CA ASN A 153 -3.80 -4.62 9.58
C ASN A 153 -3.97 -4.50 8.07
N ALA A 154 -5.09 -4.98 7.54
CA ALA A 154 -5.55 -4.65 6.19
C ALA A 154 -6.61 -3.55 6.30
N LEU A 155 -6.38 -2.42 5.65
CA LEU A 155 -7.34 -1.31 5.59
C LEU A 155 -7.90 -1.19 4.18
N LEU A 156 -9.22 -1.09 4.06
CA LEU A 156 -9.86 -0.66 2.82
C LEU A 156 -10.11 0.84 2.92
N ILE A 157 -9.61 1.60 1.97
CA ILE A 157 -9.79 3.05 1.90
C ILE A 157 -10.40 3.45 0.56
N ASP A 158 -11.22 4.50 0.56
CA ASP A 158 -11.64 5.13 -0.69
C ASP A 158 -10.55 6.04 -1.27
N SER A 159 -10.84 6.67 -2.41
CA SER A 159 -9.87 7.55 -3.05
C SER A 159 -9.58 8.81 -2.25
N ASP A 160 -10.47 9.26 -1.37
CA ASP A 160 -10.33 10.50 -0.58
C ASP A 160 -9.74 10.26 0.81
N GLY A 161 -9.41 9.00 1.12
CA GLY A 161 -8.74 8.59 2.35
C GLY A 161 -9.69 8.20 3.48
N ALA A 162 -10.99 8.05 3.23
CA ALA A 162 -11.91 7.50 4.21
C ALA A 162 -11.63 6.00 4.40
N VAL A 163 -11.52 5.55 5.66
CA VAL A 163 -11.38 4.13 5.98
C VAL A 163 -12.75 3.47 5.95
N LEU A 164 -12.95 2.58 4.98
CA LEU A 164 -14.18 1.84 4.75
C LEU A 164 -14.23 0.55 5.57
N ASP A 165 -13.08 -0.09 5.79
CA ASP A 165 -12.97 -1.33 6.57
C ASP A 165 -11.57 -1.52 7.17
N GLU A 166 -11.51 -2.29 8.25
CA GLU A 166 -10.28 -2.65 8.94
C GLU A 166 -10.32 -4.12 9.40
N ILE A 167 -9.31 -4.88 8.97
CA ILE A 167 -9.10 -6.26 9.41
C ILE A 167 -7.82 -6.30 10.23
N ILE A 168 -7.96 -6.60 11.53
CA ILE A 168 -6.84 -6.90 12.41
C ILE A 168 -6.40 -8.34 12.15
N LEU A 169 -5.14 -8.51 11.77
CA LEU A 169 -4.57 -9.78 11.34
C LEU A 169 -3.65 -10.43 12.40
N LEU A 170 -3.65 -9.90 13.63
CA LEU A 170 -2.79 -10.33 14.72
C LEU A 170 -3.00 -11.81 15.09
N ASP A 171 -4.24 -12.29 15.16
CA ASP A 171 -4.51 -13.69 15.51
C ASP A 171 -4.01 -14.65 14.41
N GLN A 172 -3.98 -14.18 13.16
CA GLN A 172 -3.66 -15.00 12.00
C GLN A 172 -2.15 -15.05 11.72
N TYR A 173 -1.46 -13.93 11.90
CA TYR A 173 -0.03 -13.80 11.55
C TYR A 173 0.86 -13.54 12.77
N GLY A 174 0.28 -13.37 13.95
CA GLY A 174 1.00 -13.02 15.16
C GLY A 174 1.78 -11.72 14.98
N ASN A 175 2.98 -11.69 15.54
CA ASN A 175 3.88 -10.54 15.52
C ASN A 175 4.68 -10.41 14.20
N LEU A 176 4.10 -10.81 13.06
CA LEU A 176 4.74 -10.74 11.75
C LEU A 176 4.29 -9.50 10.97
N SER A 177 5.24 -8.87 10.28
CA SER A 177 4.92 -7.82 9.31
C SER A 177 4.27 -8.41 8.06
N ILE A 178 3.24 -7.72 7.58
CA ILE A 178 2.67 -7.94 6.24
C ILE A 178 3.29 -6.94 5.26
N THR A 179 3.44 -7.34 4.01
CA THR A 179 4.01 -6.51 2.94
C THR A 179 2.98 -6.11 1.90
N GLN A 180 1.93 -6.91 1.73
CA GLN A 180 0.90 -6.69 0.72
C GLN A 180 -0.44 -7.26 1.17
N VAL A 181 -1.51 -6.55 0.80
CA VAL A 181 -2.90 -7.06 0.81
C VAL A 181 -3.51 -6.74 -0.54
N GLU A 182 -4.14 -7.73 -1.18
CA GLU A 182 -4.87 -7.55 -2.44
C GLU A 182 -6.21 -8.30 -2.37
N GLU A 183 -7.24 -7.77 -3.03
CA GLU A 183 -8.49 -8.51 -3.23
C GLU A 183 -8.28 -9.63 -4.25
N VAL A 184 -8.91 -10.77 -4.02
CA VAL A 184 -8.86 -11.93 -4.90
C VAL A 184 -10.17 -12.02 -5.66
N ALA A 185 -10.14 -11.76 -6.97
CA ALA A 185 -11.32 -11.94 -7.80
C ALA A 185 -11.78 -13.41 -7.77
N GLY A 186 -13.04 -13.66 -7.37
CA GLY A 186 -13.72 -14.95 -7.51
C GLY A 186 -13.95 -15.76 -6.22
N ALA A 187 -14.86 -15.29 -5.36
CA ALA A 187 -15.63 -16.19 -4.50
C ALA A 187 -17.11 -15.80 -4.56
N LEU A 188 -17.75 -16.11 -5.70
CA LEU A 188 -19.19 -16.37 -5.77
C LEU A 188 -19.40 -17.88 -5.67
#